data_AF-A0A3L6LVL0-F1
#
_entry.id   AF-A0A3L6LVL0-F1
#
_cell.length_a   1.000
_cell.length_b   1.000
_cell.length_c   1.000
_cell.angle_alpha   90.00
_cell.angle_beta   90.00
_cell.angle_gamma   90.00
#
_symmetry.space_group_name_H-M   'P 1'
#
loop_
_entity.id
_entity.type
_entity.pdbx_description
1 polymer ?
#
loop_
_entity_poly.entity_id
_entity_poly.type
_entity_poly.pdbx_seq_one_letter_code
_entity_poly.pdbx_strand_id
1 'polypeptide(L)'
;MKWLIDDLLAVLEQFKKGETWFGIGLILGFGFLAYVVAQFAFQTDSVLRYLHLTASSCRDLSNGPIIFLFFGMIFFMLAIVVTFGEFQRYFTLRRRPAHYETRQALLHGIAWGVFAVGIAIAALLFFKTYCR
;
A
#
# COMPACT_ATOMS: atom_id res chain seq x y z
N MET A 1 8.88 34.88 -0.64
CA MET A 1 8.92 34.17 -1.94
C MET A 1 10.22 33.42 -2.18
N LYS A 2 11.42 33.97 -1.85
CA LYS A 2 12.69 33.22 -1.92
C LYS A 2 12.64 31.87 -1.17
N TRP A 3 12.11 31.84 0.05
CA TRP A 3 11.96 30.60 0.83
C TRP A 3 11.13 29.51 0.12
N LEU A 4 10.04 29.86 -0.57
CA LEU A 4 9.25 28.91 -1.37
C LEU A 4 10.02 28.38 -2.58
N ILE A 5 10.86 29.21 -3.20
CA ILE A 5 11.68 28.84 -4.36
C ILE A 5 12.85 27.94 -3.90
N ASP A 6 13.44 28.23 -2.75
CA ASP A 6 14.51 27.42 -2.15
C ASP A 6 14.00 26.04 -1.72
N ASP A 7 12.80 25.96 -1.11
CA ASP A 7 12.15 24.69 -0.80
C ASP A 7 11.78 23.90 -2.08
N LEU A 8 11.29 24.59 -3.12
CA LEU A 8 10.98 23.94 -4.39
C LEU A 8 12.23 23.40 -5.08
N LEU A 9 13.35 24.14 -5.03
CA LEU A 9 14.67 23.71 -5.52
C LEU A 9 15.22 22.52 -4.72
N ALA A 10 15.05 22.52 -3.39
CA ALA A 10 15.45 21.42 -2.53
C ALA A 10 14.64 20.14 -2.82
N VAL A 11 13.33 20.28 -3.06
CA VAL A 11 12.46 19.19 -3.52
C VAL A 11 12.87 18.70 -4.91
N LEU A 12 13.24 19.61 -5.82
CA LEU A 12 13.73 19.27 -7.17
C LEU A 12 15.06 18.51 -7.12
N GLU A 13 15.96 18.87 -6.21
CA GLU A 13 17.20 18.14 -5.96
C GLU A 13 16.94 16.75 -5.37
N GLN A 14 15.94 16.61 -4.51
CA GLN A 14 15.51 15.31 -4.01
C GLN A 14 14.92 14.44 -5.12
N PHE A 15 14.14 15.01 -6.05
CA PHE A 15 13.60 14.31 -7.24
C PHE A 15 14.69 13.79 -8.19
N LYS A 16 15.89 14.38 -8.13
CA LYS A 16 17.05 13.97 -8.93
C LYS A 16 17.76 12.74 -8.35
N LYS A 17 17.53 12.41 -7.08
CA LYS A 17 18.06 11.20 -6.44
C LYS A 17 17.16 10.02 -6.79
N GLY A 18 17.72 8.93 -7.33
CA GLY A 18 16.95 7.72 -7.65
C GLY A 18 16.20 7.11 -6.44
N GLU A 19 16.58 7.49 -5.21
CA GLU A 19 15.91 7.10 -3.96
C GLU A 19 14.46 7.64 -3.87
N THR A 20 14.18 8.86 -4.37
CA THR A 20 12.83 9.43 -4.35
C THR A 20 11.91 8.78 -5.38
N TRP A 21 12.43 8.45 -6.56
CA TRP A 21 11.68 7.70 -7.58
C TRP A 21 11.23 6.33 -7.07
N PHE A 22 12.08 5.67 -6.27
CA PHE A 22 11.70 4.41 -5.63
C PHE A 22 10.57 4.59 -4.61
N GLY A 23 10.65 5.65 -3.78
CA GLY A 23 9.56 6.02 -2.87
C GLY A 23 8.25 6.32 -3.59
N ILE A 24 8.29 7.13 -4.66
CA ILE A 24 7.13 7.43 -5.50
C ILE A 24 6.56 6.16 -6.12
N GLY A 25 7.42 5.28 -6.65
CA GLY A 25 7.01 3.99 -7.21
C GLY A 25 6.29 3.10 -6.20
N LEU A 26 6.77 3.03 -4.95
CA LEU A 26 6.10 2.31 -3.87
C LEU A 26 4.75 2.94 -3.52
N ILE A 27 4.65 4.28 -3.46
CA ILE A 27 3.40 4.97 -3.11
C ILE A 27 2.36 4.69 -4.20
N LEU A 28 2.76 4.85 -5.46
CA LEU A 28 1.90 4.59 -6.61
C LEU A 28 1.50 3.11 -6.69
N GLY A 29 2.43 2.18 -6.46
CA GLY A 29 2.17 0.75 -6.50
C GLY A 29 1.18 0.29 -5.42
N PHE A 30 1.45 0.65 -4.16
CA PHE A 30 0.54 0.32 -3.06
C PHE A 30 -0.77 1.11 -3.11
N GLY A 31 -0.72 2.38 -3.53
CA GLY A 31 -1.90 3.20 -3.74
C GLY A 31 -2.80 2.64 -4.84
N PHE A 32 -2.22 2.12 -5.93
CA PHE A 32 -2.96 1.43 -6.98
C PHE A 32 -3.60 0.14 -6.45
N LEU A 33 -2.86 -0.70 -5.70
CA LEU A 33 -3.42 -1.90 -5.06
C LEU A 33 -4.58 -1.54 -4.12
N ALA A 34 -4.40 -0.53 -3.27
CA ALA A 34 -5.44 -0.03 -2.38
C ALA A 34 -6.67 0.46 -3.16
N TYR A 35 -6.45 1.19 -4.25
CA TYR A 35 -7.53 1.67 -5.13
C TYR A 35 -8.33 0.51 -5.74
N VAL A 36 -7.66 -0.50 -6.29
CA VAL A 36 -8.33 -1.65 -6.89
C VAL A 36 -9.13 -2.41 -5.83
N VAL A 37 -8.53 -2.68 -4.66
CA VAL A 37 -9.24 -3.34 -3.54
C VAL A 37 -10.44 -2.51 -3.09
N ALA A 38 -10.31 -1.18 -2.99
CA ALA A 38 -11.41 -0.30 -2.61
C ALA A 38 -12.55 -0.29 -3.63
N GLN A 39 -12.25 -0.30 -4.93
CA GLN A 39 -13.28 -0.39 -5.98
C GLN A 39 -14.11 -1.67 -5.84
N PHE A 40 -13.48 -2.81 -5.57
CA PHE A 40 -14.20 -4.06 -5.29
C PHE A 40 -14.97 -4.02 -3.96
N ALA A 41 -14.40 -3.43 -2.92
CA ALA A 41 -15.07 -3.27 -1.64
C ALA A 41 -16.35 -2.43 -1.75
N PHE A 42 -16.33 -1.33 -2.53
CA PHE A 42 -17.51 -0.49 -2.75
C PHE A 42 -18.63 -1.21 -3.51
N GLN A 43 -18.31 -2.17 -4.38
CA GLN A 43 -19.31 -3.01 -5.05
C GLN A 43 -20.01 -3.97 -4.08
N THR A 44 -19.32 -4.38 -3.02
CA THR A 44 -19.85 -5.27 -1.97
C THR A 44 -20.53 -4.54 -0.81
N ASP A 45 -20.47 -3.21 -0.77
CA ASP A 45 -21.01 -2.43 0.34
C ASP A 45 -22.55 -2.45 0.33
N SER A 46 -23.14 -2.87 1.45
CA SER A 46 -24.58 -2.97 1.65
C SER A 46 -25.27 -1.61 1.58
N VAL A 47 -24.59 -0.51 1.93
CA VAL A 47 -25.13 0.85 1.85
C VAL A 47 -25.27 1.31 0.40
N LEU A 48 -24.23 1.10 -0.42
CA LEU A 48 -24.27 1.46 -1.83
C LEU A 48 -25.23 0.57 -2.61
N ARG A 49 -25.39 -0.69 -2.20
CA ARG A 49 -26.38 -1.61 -2.75
C ARG A 49 -27.81 -1.20 -2.37
N TYR A 50 -28.05 -0.79 -1.12
CA TYR A 50 -29.33 -0.24 -0.68
C TYR A 50 -29.70 1.05 -1.44
N LEU A 51 -28.72 1.90 -1.74
CA LEU A 51 -28.89 3.09 -2.57
C LEU A 51 -29.03 2.81 -4.08
N HIS A 52 -29.02 1.54 -4.50
CA HIS A 52 -29.09 1.11 -5.91
C HIS A 52 -28.02 1.73 -6.83
N LEU A 53 -26.92 2.24 -6.25
CA LEU A 53 -25.82 2.87 -7.01
C LEU A 53 -24.86 1.84 -7.61
N THR A 54 -24.94 0.58 -7.16
CA THR A 54 -24.08 -0.52 -7.62
C THR A 54 -24.94 -1.73 -7.99
N ALA A 55 -24.92 -2.10 -9.28
CA ALA A 55 -25.72 -3.21 -9.85
C ALA A 55 -24.90 -4.51 -9.95
N SER A 56 -24.07 -4.80 -8.94
CA SER A 56 -23.25 -6.01 -8.94
C SER A 56 -23.96 -7.16 -8.22
N SER A 57 -23.94 -8.35 -8.85
CA SER A 57 -24.61 -9.57 -8.35
C SER A 57 -23.77 -10.28 -7.28
N CYS A 58 -23.27 -9.55 -6.29
CA CYS A 58 -22.45 -10.14 -5.22
C CYS A 58 -23.34 -10.82 -4.18
N ARG A 59 -22.83 -11.92 -3.60
CA ARG A 59 -23.49 -12.60 -2.47
C ARG A 59 -23.39 -11.74 -1.20
N ASP A 60 -24.41 -11.78 -0.35
CA ASP A 60 -24.38 -11.04 0.92
C ASP A 60 -23.20 -11.48 1.80
N LEU A 61 -22.45 -10.49 2.29
CA LEU A 61 -21.33 -10.71 3.19
C LEU A 61 -21.85 -11.05 4.59
N SER A 62 -21.45 -12.22 5.11
CA SER A 62 -21.68 -12.57 6.51
C SER A 62 -20.65 -11.90 7.42
N ASN A 63 -20.89 -11.91 8.73
CA ASN A 63 -20.02 -11.27 9.72
C ASN A 63 -18.56 -11.76 9.66
N GLY A 64 -18.32 -13.05 9.37
CA GLY A 64 -16.98 -13.63 9.31
C GLY A 64 -16.08 -13.00 8.22
N PRO A 65 -16.50 -13.02 6.95
CA PRO A 65 -15.80 -12.33 5.87
C PRO A 65 -15.57 -10.84 6.08
N ILE A 66 -16.54 -10.12 6.66
CA ILE A 66 -16.39 -8.70 6.99
C ILE A 66 -15.22 -8.51 7.96
N ILE A 67 -15.18 -9.32 9.02
CA ILE A 67 -14.10 -9.28 10.01
C ILE A 67 -12.75 -9.60 9.33
N PHE A 68 -12.68 -10.63 8.48
CA PHE A 68 -11.46 -10.99 7.76
C PHE A 68 -10.94 -9.85 6.87
N LEU A 69 -11.81 -9.23 6.07
CA LEU A 69 -11.45 -8.10 5.21
C LEU A 69 -11.03 -6.88 6.02
N PHE A 70 -11.73 -6.58 7.13
CA PHE A 70 -11.40 -5.46 8.01
C PHE A 70 -10.01 -5.61 8.63
N PHE A 71 -9.72 -6.77 9.23
CA PHE A 71 -8.38 -7.05 9.75
C PHE A 71 -7.34 -7.05 8.63
N GLY A 72 -7.66 -7.61 7.46
CA GLY A 72 -6.80 -7.59 6.29
C GLY A 72 -6.38 -6.17 5.90
N MET A 73 -7.31 -5.21 5.88
CA MET A 73 -7.01 -3.81 5.56
C MET A 73 -6.07 -3.15 6.58
N ILE A 74 -6.26 -3.43 7.88
CA ILE A 74 -5.38 -2.93 8.95
C ILE A 74 -3.96 -3.49 8.76
N PHE A 75 -3.83 -4.80 8.60
CA PHE A 75 -2.52 -5.44 8.41
C PHE A 75 -1.85 -4.99 7.10
N PHE A 76 -2.63 -4.78 6.04
CA PHE A 76 -2.13 -4.22 4.79
C PHE A 76 -1.54 -2.82 4.99
N MET A 77 -2.27 -1.93 5.67
CA MET A 77 -1.79 -0.57 5.96
C MET A 77 -0.52 -0.60 6.82
N LEU A 78 -0.49 -1.41 7.88
CA LEU A 78 0.69 -1.57 8.74
C LEU A 78 1.89 -2.10 7.95
N ALA A 79 1.68 -3.11 7.11
CA ALA A 79 2.74 -3.67 6.26
C ALA A 79 3.31 -2.63 5.28
N ILE A 80 2.47 -1.79 4.69
CA ILE A 80 2.92 -0.67 3.83
C ILE A 80 3.78 0.31 4.62
N VAL A 81 3.30 0.76 5.78
CA VAL A 81 4.02 1.74 6.62
C VAL A 81 5.39 1.18 7.04
N VAL A 82 5.44 -0.08 7.47
CA VAL A 82 6.70 -0.75 7.84
C VAL A 82 7.62 -0.88 6.63
N THR A 83 7.09 -1.26 5.47
CA THR A 83 7.86 -1.35 4.21
C THR A 83 8.51 -0.02 3.87
N PHE A 84 7.76 1.09 3.94
CA PHE A 84 8.30 2.43 3.74
C PHE A 84 9.39 2.79 4.74
N GLY A 85 9.16 2.52 6.02
CA GLY A 85 10.14 2.80 7.08
C GLY A 85 11.44 2.04 6.88
N GLU A 86 11.38 0.75 6.54
CA GLU A 86 12.57 -0.08 6.29
C GLU A 86 13.32 0.36 5.02
N PHE A 87 12.63 0.81 3.97
CA PHE A 87 13.29 1.38 2.80
C PHE A 87 13.95 2.73 3.07
N GLN A 88 13.33 3.62 3.85
CA GLN A 88 13.97 4.86 4.29
C GLN A 88 15.22 4.58 5.15
N ARG A 89 15.12 3.60 6.03
CA ARG A 89 16.22 3.12 6.87
C ARG A 89 17.35 2.52 6.01
N TYR A 90 17.03 1.74 4.98
CA TYR A 90 18.00 1.20 4.01
C TYR A 90 18.83 2.29 3.34
N PHE A 91 18.20 3.33 2.79
CA PHE A 91 18.93 4.43 2.13
C PHE A 91 19.79 5.23 3.11
N THR A 92 19.31 5.41 4.35
CA THR A 92 20.07 6.08 5.41
C THR A 92 21.30 5.28 5.81
N LEU A 93 21.16 3.96 5.98
CA LEU A 93 22.25 3.06 6.35
C LEU A 93 23.24 2.84 5.21
N ARG A 94 22.79 2.85 3.95
CA ARG A 94 23.65 2.72 2.76
C ARG A 94 24.68 3.83 2.65
N ARG A 95 24.40 5.02 3.20
CA ARG A 95 25.34 6.15 3.25
C ARG A 95 26.37 6.03 4.38
N ARG A 96 26.23 5.03 5.26
CA ARG A 96 27.15 4.72 6.36
C ARG A 96 27.86 3.38 6.10
N PRO A 97 29.04 3.12 6.67
CA PRO A 97 29.78 1.86 6.49
C PRO A 97 29.17 0.69 7.32
N ALA A 98 27.84 0.54 7.33
CA ALA A 98 27.11 -0.44 8.12
C ALA A 98 26.47 -1.51 7.21
N HIS A 99 27.30 -2.37 6.62
CA HIS A 99 26.89 -3.34 5.58
C HIS A 99 25.88 -4.40 6.06
N TYR A 100 26.01 -4.89 7.30
CA TYR A 100 25.09 -5.91 7.83
C TYR A 100 23.67 -5.38 8.03
N GLU A 101 23.55 -4.21 8.67
CA GLU A 101 22.26 -3.57 8.93
C GLU A 101 21.56 -3.13 7.65
N THR A 102 22.33 -2.73 6.63
CA THR A 102 21.80 -2.36 5.32
C THR A 102 21.14 -3.56 4.63
N ARG A 103 21.76 -4.75 4.67
CA ARG A 103 21.17 -5.96 4.10
C ARG A 103 19.92 -6.40 4.87
N GLN A 104 19.95 -6.28 6.20
CA GLN A 104 18.80 -6.61 7.04
C GLN A 104 17.61 -5.69 6.74
N ALA A 105 17.81 -4.38 6.65
CA ALA A 105 16.74 -3.43 6.32
C ALA A 105 16.12 -3.73 4.94
N LEU A 106 16.94 -4.10 3.94
CA LEU A 106 16.44 -4.48 2.62
C LEU A 106 15.57 -5.75 2.68
N LEU A 107 16.01 -6.79 3.39
CA LEU A 107 15.27 -8.04 3.51
C LEU A 107 13.95 -7.85 4.25
N HIS A 108 13.94 -7.06 5.33
CA HIS A 108 12.71 -6.72 6.05
C HIS A 108 11.76 -5.92 5.17
N GLY A 109 12.24 -4.89 4.46
CA GLY A 109 11.43 -4.11 3.53
C GLY A 109 10.79 -4.98 2.43
N ILE A 110 11.55 -5.91 1.84
CA ILE A 110 11.03 -6.84 0.84
C ILE A 110 10.02 -7.81 1.46
N ALA A 111 10.30 -8.37 2.64
CA ALA A 111 9.42 -9.32 3.30
C ALA A 111 8.05 -8.69 3.62
N TRP A 112 8.04 -7.48 4.20
CA TRP A 112 6.80 -6.74 4.47
C TRP A 112 6.09 -6.29 3.20
N GLY A 113 6.84 -5.92 2.15
CA GLY A 113 6.26 -5.57 0.86
C GLY A 113 5.56 -6.76 0.20
N VAL A 114 6.18 -7.94 0.19
CA VAL A 114 5.59 -9.19 -0.31
C VAL A 114 4.37 -9.58 0.53
N PHE A 115 4.45 -9.40 1.85
CA PHE A 115 3.32 -9.65 2.74
C PHE A 115 2.12 -8.74 2.43
N ALA A 116 2.36 -7.44 2.23
CA ALA A 116 1.32 -6.48 1.83
C ALA A 116 0.67 -6.86 0.48
N VAL A 117 1.49 -7.21 -0.52
CA VAL A 117 1.00 -7.70 -1.82
C VAL A 117 0.17 -8.97 -1.66
N GLY A 118 0.62 -9.91 -0.81
CA GLY A 118 -0.11 -11.14 -0.51
C GLY A 118 -1.50 -10.90 0.08
N ILE A 119 -1.62 -9.96 1.02
CA ILE A 119 -2.92 -9.56 1.59
C ILE A 119 -3.84 -9.00 0.51
N ALA A 120 -3.32 -8.10 -0.34
CA ALA A 120 -4.10 -7.51 -1.41
C ALA A 120 -4.57 -8.56 -2.44
N ILE A 121 -3.70 -9.49 -2.84
CA ILE A 121 -4.08 -10.60 -3.74
C ILE A 121 -5.15 -11.47 -3.09
N ALA A 122 -5.00 -11.83 -1.82
CA ALA A 122 -6.00 -12.63 -1.10
C ALA A 122 -7.36 -11.92 -1.05
N ALA A 123 -7.38 -10.61 -0.81
CA ALA A 123 -8.60 -9.80 -0.84
C ALA A 123 -9.23 -9.78 -2.25
N LEU A 124 -8.43 -9.60 -3.30
CA LEU A 124 -8.94 -9.61 -4.68
C LEU A 124 -9.51 -10.96 -5.10
N LEU A 125 -8.86 -12.06 -4.72
CA LEU A 125 -9.37 -13.41 -4.96
C LEU A 125 -10.68 -13.64 -4.19
N PHE A 126 -10.75 -13.17 -2.95
CA PHE A 126 -11.97 -13.21 -2.16
C PHE A 126 -13.11 -12.46 -2.89
N PHE A 127 -12.89 -11.21 -3.29
CA PHE A 127 -13.92 -10.45 -4.03
C PHE A 127 -14.32 -11.11 -5.34
N LYS A 128 -13.38 -11.65 -6.12
CA LYS A 128 -13.67 -12.38 -7.37
C LYS A 128 -14.52 -13.64 -7.15
N THR A 129 -14.37 -14.32 -6.02
CA THR A 129 -15.18 -15.51 -5.71
C THR A 129 -16.57 -15.16 -5.19
N TYR A 130 -16.72 -14.01 -4.52
CA TYR A 130 -17.99 -13.54 -3.96
C TYR A 130 -18.86 -12.72 -4.92
N CYS A 131 -18.23 -12.00 -5.85
CA CYS A 131 -18.84 -11.23 -6.92
C CYS A 131 -18.57 -11.95 -8.24
N ARG A 132 -19.55 -12.75 -8.69
CA ARG A 132 -19.48 -13.48 -9.96
C ARG A 132 -20.48 -12.93 -10.96
#